data_AF-A0A1I7RKG6-F1
#
_entry.id   AF-A0A1I7RKG6-F1
#
_cell.length_a   1.000
_cell.length_b   1.000
_cell.length_c   1.000
_cell.angle_alpha   90.00
_cell.angle_beta   90.00
_cell.angle_gamma   90.00
#
_symmetry.space_group_name_H-M   'P 1'
#
loop_
_entity.id
_entity.type
_entity.pdbx_description
1 polymer ?
#
loop_
_entity_poly.entity_id
_entity_poly.type
_entity_poly.pdbx_seq_one_letter_code
_entity_poly.pdbx_strand_id
1 'polypeptide(L)'
;MNYGPSPNSPFSWDADFSNILFTTTAETYQHILDCSCIFHVTTFALGILLSVLLFYLILKKTGKMLKNYRMMLIYNCFVDTQFCLSAYACQFSIKTIDNLIIASLEGPGKYLNFDWQVVVNASFAFSLSVVVTSLPANYYYRYSCIKHNRPLTGSRLFLLYSGAYIAAMPVTFGSGISFHEDGKSRPGFNFGMLWYEVKPVPSLMIIDFRRPITKSFIIYTFLCFGLSYFLSVFFAIKTMTIIRSQQSRYSSKAVQLQKQLSTAMFLQAALPMFISVGPSTVTIIQMVFDLDWDILTLVMFNLYALIPVLNSLSTIMVIRPFREEIIGKILRKNTTFSMTGSNTM
;
A
#
# COMPACT_ATOMS: atom_id res chain seq x y z
N MET A 1 -19.36 -9.89 26.99
CA MET A 1 -18.32 -9.21 27.78
C MET A 1 -17.27 -10.25 28.12
N ASN A 2 -16.02 -9.98 27.82
CA ASN A 2 -14.89 -10.86 28.12
C ASN A 2 -14.24 -10.34 29.41
N TYR A 3 -14.37 -11.04 30.54
CA TYR A 3 -13.82 -10.56 31.83
C TYR A 3 -12.37 -11.03 32.10
N GLY A 4 -11.74 -11.69 31.13
CA GLY A 4 -10.36 -12.17 31.22
C GLY A 4 -9.83 -12.62 29.86
N PRO A 5 -8.56 -13.07 29.81
CA PRO A 5 -7.95 -13.60 28.60
C PRO A 5 -8.81 -14.72 27.99
N SER A 6 -9.00 -14.68 26.67
CA SER A 6 -9.74 -15.71 25.93
C SER A 6 -8.96 -16.13 24.67
N PRO A 7 -9.26 -17.28 24.06
CA PRO A 7 -8.58 -17.71 22.82
C PRO A 7 -8.72 -16.69 21.67
N ASN A 8 -9.81 -15.91 21.64
CA ASN A 8 -10.05 -14.90 20.61
C ASN A 8 -9.52 -13.50 20.98
N SER A 9 -9.12 -13.31 22.23
CA SER A 9 -8.62 -12.04 22.75
C SER A 9 -7.66 -12.33 23.90
N PRO A 10 -6.45 -12.85 23.60
CA PRO A 10 -5.53 -13.33 24.63
C PRO A 10 -4.89 -12.19 25.43
N PHE A 11 -4.85 -10.97 24.88
CA PHE A 11 -4.12 -9.84 25.44
C PHE A 11 -5.01 -8.67 25.90
N SER A 12 -6.33 -8.75 25.67
CA SER A 12 -7.28 -7.69 26.03
C SER A 12 -8.60 -8.26 26.52
N TRP A 13 -9.18 -7.64 27.54
CA TRP A 13 -10.48 -8.00 28.09
C TRP A 13 -11.17 -6.79 28.73
N ASP A 14 -12.49 -6.85 28.85
CA ASP A 14 -13.30 -5.84 29.51
C ASP A 14 -12.98 -5.81 31.02
N ALA A 15 -12.70 -4.61 31.54
CA ALA A 15 -12.59 -4.36 32.97
C ALA A 15 -13.20 -2.99 33.34
N ASP A 16 -13.14 -2.65 34.63
CA ASP A 16 -13.45 -1.30 35.08
C ASP A 16 -12.26 -0.37 34.77
N PHE A 17 -12.43 0.47 33.75
CA PHE A 17 -11.45 1.46 33.31
C PHE A 17 -11.82 2.88 33.75
N SER A 18 -12.76 3.04 34.68
CA SER A 18 -13.24 4.36 35.14
C SER A 18 -12.15 5.28 35.67
N ASN A 19 -11.05 4.71 36.18
CA ASN A 19 -9.90 5.46 36.68
C ASN A 19 -8.83 5.78 35.61
N ILE A 20 -9.01 5.35 34.36
CA ILE A 20 -8.07 5.58 33.27
C ILE A 20 -8.49 6.84 32.53
N LEU A 21 -7.58 7.82 32.44
CA LEU A 21 -7.79 9.01 31.63
C LEU A 21 -7.43 8.70 30.18
N PHE A 22 -8.46 8.48 29.35
CA PHE A 22 -8.28 8.30 27.91
C PHE A 22 -8.08 9.65 27.22
N THR A 23 -7.15 9.71 26.27
CA THR A 23 -6.88 10.90 25.42
C THR A 23 -8.01 11.17 24.44
N THR A 24 -8.69 10.12 23.98
CA THR A 24 -9.79 10.18 23.01
C THR A 24 -11.03 9.53 23.62
N THR A 25 -12.16 10.26 23.60
CA THR A 25 -13.44 9.76 24.09
C THR A 25 -14.00 8.66 23.18
N ALA A 26 -14.85 7.79 23.73
CA ALA A 26 -15.53 6.73 22.99
C ALA A 26 -16.24 7.24 21.71
N GLU A 27 -16.98 8.35 21.83
CA GLU A 27 -17.73 8.96 20.73
C GLU A 27 -16.81 9.46 19.61
N THR A 28 -15.72 10.15 19.98
CA THR A 28 -14.74 10.66 19.02
C THR A 28 -14.07 9.51 18.27
N TYR A 29 -13.67 8.46 18.99
CA TYR A 29 -13.08 7.29 18.39
C TYR A 29 -14.04 6.58 17.44
N GLN A 30 -15.31 6.38 17.82
CA GLN A 30 -16.30 5.76 16.96
C GLN A 30 -16.53 6.56 15.67
N HIS A 31 -16.62 7.89 15.76
CA HIS A 31 -16.75 8.73 14.57
C HIS A 31 -15.54 8.60 13.62
N ILE A 32 -14.34 8.52 14.18
CA ILE A 32 -13.11 8.33 13.39
C ILE A 32 -13.09 6.94 12.75
N LEU A 33 -13.52 5.90 13.47
CA LEU A 33 -13.66 4.55 12.91
C LEU A 33 -14.66 4.52 11.76
N ASP A 34 -15.81 5.17 11.89
CA ASP A 34 -16.84 5.21 10.85
C ASP A 34 -16.30 5.90 9.59
N CYS A 35 -15.59 7.02 9.76
CA CYS A 35 -14.90 7.72 8.68
C CYS A 35 -13.81 6.86 8.03
N SER A 36 -13.00 6.16 8.83
CA SER A 36 -11.98 5.24 8.34
C SER A 36 -12.59 4.08 7.55
N CYS A 37 -13.68 3.48 8.04
CA CYS A 37 -14.41 2.42 7.35
C CYS A 37 -14.94 2.88 5.99
N ILE A 38 -15.62 4.03 5.94
CA ILE A 38 -16.11 4.62 4.67
C ILE A 38 -14.94 4.86 3.72
N PHE A 39 -13.83 5.40 4.23
CA PHE A 39 -12.63 5.65 3.45
C PHE A 39 -12.01 4.35 2.88
N HIS A 40 -11.87 3.29 3.69
CA HIS A 40 -11.35 2.00 3.25
C HIS A 40 -12.27 1.33 2.22
N VAL A 41 -13.58 1.35 2.42
CA VAL A 41 -14.56 0.82 1.45
C VAL A 41 -14.47 1.58 0.13
N THR A 42 -14.39 2.91 0.18
CA THR A 42 -14.31 3.76 -1.01
C THR A 42 -13.00 3.55 -1.77
N THR A 43 -11.87 3.53 -1.06
CA THR A 43 -10.54 3.31 -1.66
C THR A 43 -10.39 1.89 -2.19
N PHE A 44 -10.97 0.88 -1.54
CA PHE A 44 -11.04 -0.48 -2.07
C PHE A 44 -11.85 -0.53 -3.37
N ALA A 45 -13.07 0.00 -3.37
CA ALA A 45 -13.93 0.00 -4.56
C ALA A 45 -13.25 0.72 -5.74
N LEU A 46 -12.69 1.91 -5.50
CA LEU A 46 -11.94 2.66 -6.50
C LEU A 46 -10.67 1.95 -6.94
N GLY A 47 -9.92 1.35 -6.02
CA GLY A 47 -8.68 0.64 -6.29
C GLY A 47 -8.90 -0.57 -7.19
N ILE A 48 -9.92 -1.38 -6.90
CA ILE A 48 -10.31 -2.52 -7.75
C ILE A 48 -10.81 -2.04 -9.10
N LEU A 49 -11.70 -1.04 -9.14
CA LEU A 49 -12.23 -0.49 -10.40
C LEU A 49 -11.11 0.02 -11.31
N LEU A 50 -10.19 0.83 -10.77
CA LEU A 50 -9.07 1.39 -11.51
C LEU A 50 -8.07 0.32 -11.93
N SER A 51 -7.80 -0.69 -11.09
CA SER A 51 -6.91 -1.79 -11.43
C SER A 51 -7.48 -2.65 -12.57
N VAL A 52 -8.78 -2.96 -12.53
CA VAL A 52 -9.48 -3.68 -13.61
C VAL A 52 -9.52 -2.86 -14.90
N LEU A 53 -9.80 -1.55 -14.80
CA LEU A 53 -9.77 -0.65 -15.95
C LEU A 53 -8.37 -0.58 -16.56
N LEU A 54 -7.33 -0.42 -15.74
CA LEU A 54 -5.95 -0.40 -16.17
C LEU A 54 -5.58 -1.73 -16.87
N PHE A 55 -5.94 -2.87 -16.27
CA PHE A 55 -5.75 -4.19 -16.88
C PHE A 55 -6.43 -4.30 -18.24
N TYR A 56 -7.69 -3.87 -18.37
CA TYR A 56 -8.41 -3.82 -19.64
C TYR A 56 -7.69 -2.96 -20.68
N LEU A 57 -7.22 -1.76 -20.31
CA LEU A 57 -6.49 -0.85 -21.20
C LEU A 57 -5.14 -1.46 -21.64
N ILE A 58 -4.45 -2.16 -20.74
CA ILE A 58 -3.22 -2.89 -21.07
C ILE A 58 -3.51 -4.00 -22.10
N LEU A 59 -4.62 -4.72 -21.98
CA LEU A 59 -4.95 -5.78 -22.94
C LEU A 59 -5.38 -5.24 -24.30
N LYS A 60 -6.17 -4.15 -24.34
CA LYS A 60 -6.83 -3.67 -25.56
C LYS A 60 -6.18 -2.48 -26.25
N LYS A 61 -5.42 -1.65 -25.52
CA LYS A 61 -4.92 -0.34 -26.00
C LYS A 61 -3.39 -0.22 -25.97
N THR A 62 -2.69 -1.32 -25.71
CA THR A 62 -1.23 -1.37 -25.78
C THR A 62 -0.76 -1.34 -27.24
N GLY A 63 -0.27 -0.18 -27.69
CA GLY A 63 0.36 -0.01 -29.00
C GLY A 63 1.69 -0.76 -29.12
N LYS A 64 2.27 -0.82 -30.34
CA LYS A 64 3.53 -1.54 -30.63
C LYS A 64 4.67 -1.17 -29.67
N MET A 65 4.79 0.11 -29.30
CA MET A 65 5.83 0.61 -28.39
C MET A 65 5.64 0.18 -26.93
N LEU A 66 4.39 0.02 -26.48
CA LEU A 66 4.07 -0.40 -25.12
C LEU A 66 4.05 -1.92 -24.95
N LYS A 67 4.08 -2.69 -26.05
CA LYS A 67 4.06 -4.16 -26.02
C LYS A 67 5.16 -4.73 -25.14
N ASN A 68 6.33 -4.09 -25.13
CA ASN A 68 7.47 -4.48 -24.30
C ASN A 68 7.21 -4.25 -22.80
N TYR A 69 6.32 -3.34 -22.41
CA TYR A 69 6.01 -3.04 -21.00
C TYR A 69 4.75 -3.75 -20.48
N ARG A 70 4.02 -4.43 -21.37
CA ARG A 70 2.74 -5.06 -21.06
C ARG A 70 2.81 -6.00 -19.85
N MET A 71 3.80 -6.87 -19.80
CA MET A 71 3.92 -7.86 -18.73
C MET A 71 4.22 -7.23 -17.36
N MET A 72 5.11 -6.23 -17.32
CA MET A 72 5.40 -5.44 -16.13
C MET A 72 4.14 -4.74 -15.60
N LEU A 73 3.35 -4.12 -16.49
CA LEU A 73 2.11 -3.45 -16.10
C LEU A 73 1.03 -4.42 -15.59
N ILE A 74 0.92 -5.60 -16.20
CA ILE A 74 0.02 -6.67 -15.72
C ILE A 74 0.42 -7.10 -14.30
N TYR A 75 1.71 -7.28 -14.06
CA TYR A 75 2.21 -7.64 -12.74
C TYR A 75 1.89 -6.56 -11.70
N ASN A 76 2.06 -5.29 -12.03
CA ASN A 76 1.68 -4.20 -11.13
C ASN A 76 0.18 -4.21 -10.80
N CYS A 77 -0.69 -4.50 -11.78
CA CYS A 77 -2.13 -4.64 -11.51
C CYS A 77 -2.41 -5.80 -10.53
N PHE A 78 -1.66 -6.90 -10.62
CA PHE A 78 -1.79 -8.03 -9.71
C PHE A 78 -1.36 -7.66 -8.29
N VAL A 79 -0.20 -7.01 -8.15
CA VAL A 79 0.31 -6.54 -6.85
C VAL A 79 -0.64 -5.52 -6.22
N ASP A 80 -1.14 -4.55 -6.99
CA ASP A 80 -2.10 -3.56 -6.53
C ASP A 80 -3.41 -4.22 -6.06
N THR A 81 -3.91 -5.23 -6.79
CA THR A 81 -5.10 -5.98 -6.42
C THR A 81 -4.89 -6.80 -5.14
N GLN A 82 -3.74 -7.48 -5.02
CA GLN A 82 -3.35 -8.23 -3.82
C GLN A 82 -3.32 -7.31 -2.59
N PHE A 83 -2.70 -6.13 -2.73
CA PHE A 83 -2.62 -5.16 -1.65
C PHE A 83 -4.00 -4.55 -1.31
N CYS A 84 -4.83 -4.20 -2.31
CA CYS A 84 -6.21 -3.76 -2.11
C CYS A 84 -7.02 -4.75 -1.26
N LEU A 85 -6.98 -6.04 -1.61
CA LEU A 85 -7.70 -7.09 -0.90
C LEU A 85 -7.20 -7.22 0.54
N SER A 86 -5.89 -7.21 0.75
CA SER A 86 -5.31 -7.31 2.10
C SER A 86 -5.63 -6.09 2.96
N ALA A 87 -5.55 -4.89 2.41
CA ALA A 87 -5.90 -3.64 3.11
C ALA A 87 -7.38 -3.62 3.50
N TYR A 88 -8.27 -4.03 2.59
CA TYR A 88 -9.70 -4.13 2.86
C TYR A 88 -10.03 -5.22 3.88
N ALA A 89 -9.33 -6.35 3.88
CA ALA A 89 -9.50 -7.41 4.86
C ALA A 89 -9.15 -6.93 6.28
N CYS A 90 -8.10 -6.14 6.42
CA CYS A 90 -7.65 -5.64 7.72
C CYS A 90 -8.49 -4.46 8.25
N GLN A 91 -8.58 -3.37 7.49
CA GLN A 91 -9.05 -2.03 7.96
C GLN A 91 -8.56 -1.73 9.39
N PHE A 92 -7.28 -1.40 9.52
CA PHE A 92 -6.65 -1.28 10.84
C PHE A 92 -7.24 -0.14 11.69
N SER A 93 -7.48 -0.45 12.95
CA SER A 93 -7.44 0.53 14.04
C SER A 93 -6.13 0.36 14.80
N ILE A 94 -5.29 1.40 14.87
CA ILE A 94 -3.94 1.31 15.45
C ILE A 94 -3.67 2.49 16.37
N LYS A 95 -3.00 2.20 17.49
CA LYS A 95 -2.48 3.17 18.45
C LYS A 95 -1.01 2.85 18.77
N THR A 96 -0.20 3.90 18.97
CA THR A 96 1.19 3.77 19.44
C THR A 96 1.30 4.37 20.83
N ILE A 97 1.74 3.59 21.81
CA ILE A 97 1.86 4.02 23.22
C ILE A 97 2.85 3.12 23.97
N ASP A 98 3.70 3.68 24.84
CA ASP A 98 4.65 2.92 25.68
C ASP A 98 5.57 2.00 24.86
N ASN A 99 6.12 2.54 23.76
CA ASN A 99 6.90 1.80 22.75
C ASN A 99 6.16 0.57 22.14
N LEU A 100 4.83 0.51 22.24
CA LEU A 100 4.00 -0.52 21.65
C LEU A 100 3.30 0.01 20.41
N ILE A 101 3.07 -0.86 19.42
CA ILE A 101 2.00 -0.68 18.44
C ILE A 101 0.90 -1.68 18.81
N ILE A 102 -0.28 -1.15 19.10
CA ILE A 102 -1.47 -1.92 19.41
C ILE A 102 -2.39 -1.81 18.20
N ALA A 103 -2.84 -2.95 17.67
CA ALA A 103 -3.64 -3.01 16.46
C ALA A 103 -4.91 -3.86 16.67
N SER A 104 -6.03 -3.39 16.14
CA SER A 104 -7.28 -4.13 15.96
C SER A 104 -7.63 -4.15 14.47
N LEU A 105 -8.35 -5.18 14.03
CA LEU A 105 -8.91 -5.25 12.67
C LEU A 105 -10.37 -4.78 12.71
N GLU A 106 -10.76 -3.89 11.80
CA GLU A 106 -12.15 -3.43 11.66
C GLU A 106 -12.85 -3.98 10.42
N GLY A 107 -12.08 -4.55 9.49
CA GLY A 107 -12.55 -5.16 8.25
C GLY A 107 -13.10 -6.57 8.43
N PRO A 108 -13.33 -7.32 7.34
CA PRO A 108 -13.78 -8.71 7.40
C PRO A 108 -12.89 -9.62 8.27
N GLY A 109 -11.60 -9.31 8.40
CA GLY A 109 -10.67 -10.06 9.23
C GLY A 109 -11.03 -10.09 10.72
N LYS A 110 -11.80 -9.11 11.21
CA LYS A 110 -12.17 -9.01 12.64
C LYS A 110 -13.03 -10.17 13.16
N TYR A 111 -13.76 -10.83 12.25
CA TYR A 111 -14.64 -11.95 12.59
C TYR A 111 -13.89 -13.28 12.68
N LEU A 112 -12.59 -13.29 12.41
CA LEU A 112 -11.72 -14.45 12.55
C LEU A 112 -11.25 -14.59 13.99
N ASN A 113 -10.80 -15.79 14.38
CA ASN A 113 -10.12 -15.97 15.66
C ASN A 113 -8.75 -15.25 15.67
N PHE A 114 -8.14 -15.13 16.86
CA PHE A 114 -6.89 -14.38 17.03
C PHE A 114 -5.77 -14.84 16.08
N ASP A 115 -5.54 -16.15 15.96
CA ASP A 115 -4.49 -16.70 15.09
C ASP A 115 -4.69 -16.31 13.63
N TRP A 116 -5.92 -16.39 13.13
CA TRP A 116 -6.26 -16.00 11.77
C TRP A 116 -6.22 -14.47 11.56
N GLN A 117 -6.52 -13.66 12.58
CA GLN A 117 -6.30 -12.21 12.52
C GLN A 117 -4.80 -11.89 12.34
N VAL A 118 -3.93 -12.59 13.07
CA VAL A 118 -2.47 -12.46 12.90
C VAL A 118 -2.04 -12.86 11.48
N VAL A 119 -2.58 -13.94 10.92
CA VAL A 119 -2.30 -14.36 9.54
C VAL A 119 -2.77 -13.31 8.52
N VAL A 120 -3.97 -12.76 8.68
CA VAL A 120 -4.49 -11.70 7.80
C VAL A 120 -3.61 -10.45 7.87
N ASN A 121 -3.19 -10.06 9.07
CA ASN A 121 -2.25 -8.96 9.26
C ASN A 121 -0.87 -9.26 8.63
N ALA A 122 -0.33 -10.48 8.78
CA ALA A 122 0.92 -10.86 8.14
C ALA A 122 0.81 -10.84 6.60
N SER A 123 -0.34 -11.22 6.04
CA SER A 123 -0.64 -11.09 4.60
C SER A 123 -0.70 -9.63 4.14
N PHE A 124 -1.20 -8.72 4.99
CA PHE A 124 -1.12 -7.28 4.72
C PHE A 124 0.32 -6.79 4.70
N ALA A 125 1.12 -7.15 5.72
CA ALA A 125 2.54 -6.79 5.78
C ALA A 125 3.30 -7.33 4.55
N PHE A 126 3.04 -8.58 4.16
CA PHE A 126 3.57 -9.18 2.93
C PHE A 126 3.23 -8.35 1.69
N SER A 127 1.96 -8.03 1.50
CA SER A 127 1.49 -7.30 0.33
C SER A 127 2.08 -5.89 0.25
N LEU A 128 2.18 -5.19 1.39
CA LEU A 128 2.83 -3.89 1.48
C LEU A 128 4.32 -3.99 1.12
N SER A 129 5.02 -4.99 1.67
CA SER A 129 6.42 -5.22 1.36
C SER A 129 6.64 -5.59 -0.10
N VAL A 130 5.75 -6.36 -0.74
CA VAL A 130 5.81 -6.66 -2.17
C VAL A 130 5.65 -5.40 -3.02
N VAL A 131 4.73 -4.49 -2.66
CA VAL A 131 4.58 -3.20 -3.35
C VAL A 131 5.92 -2.46 -3.37
N VAL A 132 6.57 -2.32 -2.22
CA VAL A 132 7.83 -1.55 -2.09
C VAL A 132 9.00 -2.27 -2.77
N THR A 133 9.18 -3.56 -2.52
CA THR A 133 10.30 -4.35 -3.08
C THR A 133 10.16 -4.59 -4.58
N SER A 134 8.96 -4.46 -5.16
CA SER A 134 8.75 -4.53 -6.62
C SER A 134 9.14 -3.24 -7.36
N LEU A 135 9.30 -2.10 -6.66
CA LEU A 135 9.72 -0.84 -7.27
C LEU A 135 11.05 -0.96 -8.02
N PRO A 136 12.16 -1.47 -7.44
CA PRO A 136 13.42 -1.59 -8.17
C PRO A 136 13.30 -2.53 -9.37
N ALA A 137 12.51 -3.59 -9.27
CA ALA A 137 12.22 -4.48 -10.40
C ALA A 137 11.53 -3.74 -11.55
N ASN A 138 10.54 -2.88 -11.24
CA ASN A 138 9.85 -2.04 -12.21
C ASN A 138 10.82 -1.08 -12.93
N TYR A 139 11.69 -0.38 -12.20
CA TYR A 139 12.65 0.53 -12.80
C TYR A 139 13.76 -0.19 -13.57
N TYR A 140 14.25 -1.33 -13.05
CA TYR A 140 15.24 -2.15 -13.74
C TYR A 140 14.69 -2.72 -15.05
N TYR A 141 13.46 -3.22 -15.05
CA TYR A 141 12.80 -3.73 -16.25
C TYR A 141 12.76 -2.65 -17.35
N ARG A 142 12.38 -1.43 -16.97
CA ARG A 142 12.31 -0.29 -17.90
C ARG A 142 13.70 0.10 -18.41
N TYR A 143 14.67 0.21 -17.51
CA TYR A 143 16.07 0.45 -17.87
C TYR A 143 16.58 -0.57 -18.89
N SER A 144 16.33 -1.86 -18.67
CA SER A 144 16.73 -2.95 -19.55
C SER A 144 16.07 -2.86 -20.93
N CYS A 145 14.76 -2.58 -20.98
CA CYS A 145 14.02 -2.41 -22.23
C CYS A 145 14.59 -1.27 -23.08
N ILE A 146 14.93 -0.14 -22.47
CA ILE A 146 15.47 1.04 -23.17
C ILE A 146 16.91 0.77 -23.61
N LYS A 147 17.76 0.24 -22.72
CA LYS A 147 19.16 -0.03 -23.01
C LYS A 147 19.36 -1.05 -24.13
N HIS A 148 18.58 -2.13 -24.12
CA HIS A 148 18.76 -3.26 -25.04
C HIS A 148 17.76 -3.27 -26.19
N ASN A 149 16.81 -2.33 -26.22
CA ASN A 149 15.72 -2.27 -27.20
C ASN A 149 14.93 -3.60 -27.33
N ARG A 150 14.90 -4.40 -26.27
CA ARG A 150 14.19 -5.69 -26.21
C ARG A 150 13.63 -5.91 -24.80
N PRO A 151 12.43 -6.47 -24.66
CA PRO A 151 11.90 -6.84 -23.36
C PRO A 151 12.74 -7.96 -22.74
N LEU A 152 12.73 -8.05 -21.41
CA LEU A 152 13.26 -9.23 -20.74
C LEU A 152 12.42 -10.46 -21.12
N THR A 153 13.08 -11.62 -21.22
CA THR A 153 12.38 -12.89 -21.45
C THR A 153 11.45 -13.18 -20.26
N GLY A 154 10.38 -13.93 -20.49
CA GLY A 154 9.40 -14.26 -19.45
C GLY A 154 10.03 -14.86 -18.20
N SER A 155 11.00 -15.77 -18.35
CA SER A 155 11.73 -16.38 -17.22
C SER A 155 12.57 -15.38 -16.42
N ARG A 156 13.22 -14.42 -17.10
CA ARG A 156 13.99 -13.36 -16.43
C ARG A 156 13.07 -12.39 -15.70
N LEU A 157 11.91 -12.08 -16.29
CA LEU A 157 10.90 -11.26 -15.65
C LEU A 157 10.32 -11.94 -14.41
N PHE A 158 9.98 -13.22 -14.53
CA PHE A 158 9.51 -14.03 -13.42
C PHE A 158 10.54 -14.05 -12.29
N LEU A 159 11.80 -14.39 -12.58
CA LEU A 159 12.87 -14.42 -11.57
C LEU A 159 13.07 -13.06 -10.89
N LEU A 160 13.03 -11.97 -11.66
CA LEU A 160 13.16 -10.61 -11.12
C LEU A 160 12.07 -10.30 -10.08
N TYR A 161 10.82 -10.66 -10.37
CA TYR A 161 9.69 -10.40 -9.49
C TYR A 161 9.54 -11.41 -8.35
N SER A 162 9.91 -12.67 -8.58
CA SER A 162 10.06 -13.65 -7.49
C SER A 162 11.07 -13.16 -6.46
N GLY A 163 12.16 -12.50 -6.88
CA GLY A 163 13.11 -11.86 -5.98
C GLY A 163 12.46 -10.82 -5.06
N ALA A 164 11.53 -10.00 -5.57
CA ALA A 164 10.76 -9.05 -4.76
C ALA A 164 9.87 -9.76 -3.73
N TYR A 165 9.17 -10.82 -4.13
CA TYR A 165 8.36 -11.65 -3.22
C TYR A 165 9.21 -12.30 -2.12
N ILE A 166 10.39 -12.82 -2.48
CA ILE A 166 11.32 -13.41 -1.50
C ILE A 166 11.84 -12.34 -0.53
N ALA A 167 12.17 -11.14 -1.01
CA ALA A 167 12.62 -10.04 -0.16
C ALA A 167 11.53 -9.54 0.81
N ALA A 168 10.25 -9.77 0.51
CA ALA A 168 9.14 -9.43 1.40
C ALA A 168 8.94 -10.45 2.54
N MET A 169 9.38 -11.71 2.37
CA MET A 169 9.12 -12.81 3.32
C MET A 169 9.62 -12.55 4.75
N PRO A 170 10.84 -12.01 5.00
CA PRO A 170 11.28 -11.77 6.36
C PRO A 170 10.42 -10.74 7.12
N VAL A 171 9.84 -9.75 6.42
CA VAL A 171 8.90 -8.81 7.03
C VAL A 171 7.61 -9.52 7.43
N THR A 172 7.11 -10.41 6.57
CA THR A 172 5.90 -11.21 6.82
C THR A 172 6.06 -12.10 8.05
N PHE A 173 7.14 -12.88 8.11
CA PHE A 173 7.39 -13.76 9.25
C PHE A 173 7.68 -12.98 10.52
N GLY A 174 8.48 -11.91 10.44
CA GLY A 174 8.75 -11.04 11.57
C GLY A 174 7.48 -10.42 12.14
N SER A 175 6.63 -9.85 11.27
CA SER A 175 5.35 -9.27 11.67
C SER A 175 4.41 -10.31 12.28
N GLY A 176 4.25 -11.48 11.65
CA GLY A 176 3.40 -12.55 12.17
C GLY A 176 3.85 -13.05 13.55
N ILE A 177 5.15 -13.31 13.71
CA ILE A 177 5.70 -13.74 15.01
C ILE A 177 5.53 -12.65 16.07
N SER A 178 5.86 -11.40 15.76
CA SER A 178 5.75 -10.29 16.72
C SER A 178 4.31 -10.06 17.16
N PHE A 179 3.34 -9.99 16.25
CA PHE A 179 1.94 -9.80 16.62
C PHE A 179 1.34 -10.97 17.42
N HIS A 180 1.86 -12.19 17.26
CA HIS A 180 1.45 -13.36 18.03
C HIS A 180 2.13 -13.44 19.41
N GLU A 181 3.42 -13.11 19.49
CA GLU A 181 4.26 -13.39 20.67
C GLU A 181 4.51 -12.17 21.56
N ASP A 182 4.49 -10.95 21.03
CA ASP A 182 4.89 -9.77 21.81
C ASP A 182 3.90 -9.40 22.91
N GLY A 183 2.61 -9.74 22.77
CA GLY A 183 1.64 -9.59 23.85
C GLY A 183 2.00 -10.38 25.11
N LYS A 184 2.85 -11.42 24.99
CA LYS A 184 3.37 -12.21 26.11
C LYS A 184 4.53 -11.53 26.83
N SER A 185 5.02 -10.37 26.37
CA SER A 185 6.10 -9.63 27.02
C SER A 185 5.69 -9.08 28.39
N ARG A 186 4.39 -8.92 28.63
CA ARG A 186 3.80 -8.46 29.90
C ARG A 186 2.75 -9.46 30.41
N PRO A 187 3.18 -10.58 31.04
CA PRO A 187 2.24 -11.60 31.51
C PRO A 187 1.20 -11.02 32.47
N GLY A 188 -0.09 -11.29 32.21
CA GLY A 188 -1.21 -10.82 33.04
C GLY A 188 -1.60 -9.36 32.85
N PHE A 189 -0.91 -8.60 32.00
CA PHE A 189 -1.27 -7.21 31.71
C PHE A 189 -2.46 -7.15 30.73
N ASN A 190 -3.46 -6.33 31.05
CA ASN A 190 -4.59 -6.08 30.17
C ASN A 190 -4.26 -4.93 29.21
N PHE A 191 -3.93 -5.23 27.95
CA PHE A 191 -3.64 -4.18 26.95
C PHE A 191 -4.87 -3.34 26.58
N GLY A 192 -6.08 -3.77 26.95
CA GLY A 192 -7.29 -2.95 26.85
C GLY A 192 -7.21 -1.65 27.64
N MET A 193 -6.39 -1.58 28.70
CA MET A 193 -6.14 -0.36 29.47
C MET A 193 -5.41 0.73 28.68
N LEU A 194 -4.63 0.33 27.65
CA LEU A 194 -3.89 1.24 26.79
C LEU A 194 -4.68 1.62 25.53
N TRP A 195 -5.82 0.97 25.31
CA TRP A 195 -6.66 1.15 24.13
C TRP A 195 -7.57 2.38 24.24
N TYR A 196 -8.48 2.53 23.29
CA TYR A 196 -9.55 3.51 23.33
C TYR A 196 -10.65 3.10 24.32
N GLU A 197 -11.42 4.07 24.81
CA GLU A 197 -12.54 3.85 25.73
C GLU A 197 -13.74 3.18 25.04
N VAL A 198 -13.60 1.93 24.59
CA VAL A 198 -14.65 1.19 23.87
C VAL A 198 -14.95 -0.13 24.56
N LYS A 199 -16.25 -0.45 24.64
CA LYS A 199 -16.76 -1.71 25.15
C LYS A 199 -17.73 -2.35 24.13
N PRO A 200 -17.61 -3.65 23.83
CA PRO A 200 -16.55 -4.56 24.30
C PRO A 200 -15.18 -4.20 23.71
N VAL A 201 -14.10 -4.46 24.44
CA VAL A 201 -12.73 -4.26 23.94
C VAL A 201 -12.47 -5.23 22.79
N PRO A 202 -11.95 -4.77 21.63
CA PRO A 202 -11.66 -5.66 20.52
C PRO A 202 -10.47 -6.58 20.80
N SER A 203 -10.29 -7.57 19.94
CA SER A 203 -9.08 -8.40 19.91
C SER A 203 -7.88 -7.52 19.54
N LEU A 204 -6.91 -7.40 20.44
CA LEU A 204 -5.72 -6.58 20.23
C LEU A 204 -4.52 -7.44 19.88
N MET A 205 -3.87 -7.10 18.77
CA MET A 205 -2.56 -7.61 18.38
C MET A 205 -1.49 -6.60 18.80
N ILE A 206 -0.41 -7.08 19.41
CA ILE A 206 0.61 -6.23 20.05
C ILE A 206 1.94 -6.41 19.33
N ILE A 207 2.61 -5.30 19.02
CA ILE A 207 4.04 -5.25 18.70
C ILE A 207 4.72 -4.50 19.85
N ASP A 208 5.76 -5.09 20.43
CA ASP A 208 6.54 -4.47 21.51
C ASP A 208 7.97 -4.20 21.03
N PHE A 209 8.30 -2.93 20.82
CA PHE A 209 9.61 -2.54 20.31
C PHE A 209 10.77 -2.92 21.22
N ARG A 210 10.53 -3.25 22.49
CA ARG A 210 11.59 -3.72 23.40
C ARG A 210 12.09 -5.12 23.02
N ARG A 211 11.28 -5.93 22.35
CA ARG A 211 11.58 -7.32 22.00
C ARG A 211 12.64 -7.37 20.88
N PRO A 212 13.68 -8.22 21.01
CA PRO A 212 14.78 -8.25 20.05
C PRO A 212 14.32 -8.66 18.64
N ILE A 213 13.41 -9.64 18.54
CA ILE A 213 12.86 -10.07 17.24
C ILE A 213 12.14 -8.92 16.52
N THR A 214 11.42 -8.12 17.29
CA THR A 214 10.68 -6.95 16.81
C THR A 214 11.61 -5.87 16.28
N LYS A 215 12.64 -5.51 17.07
CA LYS A 215 13.71 -4.62 16.60
C LYS A 215 14.35 -5.12 15.31
N SER A 216 14.69 -6.42 15.26
CA SER A 216 15.35 -7.00 14.10
C SER A 216 14.51 -6.92 12.83
N PHE A 217 13.22 -7.27 12.88
CA PHE A 217 12.40 -7.20 11.66
C PHE A 217 12.07 -5.76 11.26
N ILE A 218 11.92 -4.82 12.21
CA ILE A 218 11.73 -3.39 11.89
C ILE A 218 12.98 -2.82 11.22
N ILE A 219 14.17 -3.11 11.75
CA ILE A 219 15.45 -2.71 11.15
C ILE A 219 15.57 -3.32 9.75
N TYR A 220 15.26 -4.61 9.59
CA TYR A 220 15.24 -5.25 8.27
C TYR A 220 14.28 -4.54 7.32
N THR A 221 13.06 -4.23 7.76
CA THR A 221 12.04 -3.53 6.96
C THR A 221 12.57 -2.17 6.50
N PHE A 222 13.16 -1.39 7.40
CA PHE A 222 13.73 -0.08 7.09
C PHE A 222 14.88 -0.18 6.08
N LEU A 223 15.82 -1.10 6.28
CA LEU A 223 16.94 -1.32 5.36
C LEU A 223 16.47 -1.82 3.99
N CYS A 224 15.53 -2.77 3.97
CA CYS A 224 14.98 -3.35 2.75
C CYS A 224 14.21 -2.31 1.94
N PHE A 225 13.38 -1.49 2.61
CA PHE A 225 12.64 -0.41 1.95
C PHE A 225 13.60 0.68 1.48
N GLY A 226 14.51 1.14 2.34
CA GLY A 226 15.53 2.13 1.98
C GLY A 226 16.36 1.70 0.77
N LEU A 227 16.83 0.45 0.74
CA LEU A 227 17.56 -0.12 -0.39
C LEU A 227 16.69 -0.21 -1.65
N SER A 228 15.41 -0.62 -1.53
CA SER A 228 14.48 -0.70 -2.65
C SER A 228 14.25 0.66 -3.30
N TYR A 229 14.08 1.71 -2.50
CA TYR A 229 13.95 3.09 -3.01
C TYR A 229 15.25 3.60 -3.61
N PHE A 230 16.38 3.37 -2.94
CA PHE A 230 17.70 3.74 -3.48
C PHE A 230 17.93 3.13 -4.86
N LEU A 231 17.70 1.82 -5.02
CA LEU A 231 17.82 1.13 -6.31
C LEU A 231 16.82 1.65 -7.34
N SER A 232 15.58 1.96 -6.94
CA SER A 232 14.56 2.53 -7.82
C SER A 232 15.01 3.89 -8.37
N VAL A 233 15.48 4.79 -7.49
CA VAL A 233 16.01 6.10 -7.88
C VAL A 233 17.26 5.93 -8.76
N PHE A 234 18.17 5.03 -8.41
CA PHE A 234 19.36 4.74 -9.21
C PHE A 234 19.00 4.31 -10.64
N PHE A 235 18.09 3.35 -10.81
CA PHE A 235 17.66 2.90 -12.13
C PHE A 235 16.83 3.96 -12.87
N ALA A 236 16.05 4.77 -12.16
CA ALA A 236 15.35 5.91 -12.75
C ALA A 236 16.34 6.91 -13.34
N ILE A 237 17.36 7.33 -12.59
CA ILE A 237 18.42 8.24 -13.05
C ILE A 237 19.14 7.64 -14.26
N LYS A 238 19.59 6.37 -14.16
CA LYS A 238 20.26 5.68 -15.28
C LYS A 238 19.39 5.63 -16.54
N THR A 239 18.09 5.42 -16.39
CA THR A 239 17.13 5.44 -17.49
C THR A 239 17.06 6.83 -18.14
N MET A 240 16.96 7.90 -17.34
CA MET A 240 16.99 9.29 -17.84
C MET A 240 18.28 9.60 -18.60
N THR A 241 19.43 9.16 -18.07
CA THR A 241 20.73 9.40 -18.70
C THR A 241 20.81 8.74 -20.07
N ILE A 242 20.33 7.50 -20.22
CA ILE A 242 20.32 6.81 -21.53
C ILE A 242 19.36 7.48 -22.52
N ILE A 243 18.18 7.89 -22.07
CA ILE A 243 17.22 8.61 -22.93
C ILE A 243 17.84 9.91 -23.45
N ARG A 244 18.55 10.65 -22.59
CA ARG A 244 19.24 11.90 -22.97
C ARG A 244 20.39 11.65 -23.94
N SER A 245 21.23 10.63 -23.70
CA SER A 245 22.38 10.35 -24.58
C SER A 245 21.97 9.84 -25.96
N GLN A 246 20.79 9.22 -26.08
CA GLN A 246 20.25 8.74 -27.35
C GLN A 246 19.30 9.74 -28.03
N GLN A 247 19.14 10.95 -27.49
CA GLN A 247 18.18 11.93 -27.99
C GLN A 247 18.38 12.28 -29.47
N SER A 248 19.63 12.30 -29.95
CA SER A 248 19.97 12.58 -31.35
C SER A 248 19.54 11.48 -32.33
N ARG A 249 19.31 10.25 -31.85
CA ARG A 249 18.86 9.11 -32.67
C ARG A 249 17.35 9.02 -32.79
N TYR A 250 16.61 9.78 -31.99
CA TYR A 250 15.15 9.71 -31.94
C TYR A 250 14.53 10.92 -32.65
N SER A 251 13.42 10.68 -33.34
CA SER A 251 12.61 11.78 -33.87
C SER A 251 12.11 12.69 -32.75
N SER A 252 11.87 13.96 -33.04
CA SER A 252 11.34 14.94 -32.07
C SER A 252 10.08 14.43 -31.34
N LYS A 253 9.19 13.74 -32.06
CA LYS A 253 8.00 13.08 -31.50
C LYS A 253 8.36 11.96 -30.51
N ALA A 254 9.35 11.13 -30.82
CA ALA A 254 9.80 10.06 -29.93
C ALA A 254 10.46 10.62 -28.66
N VAL A 255 11.24 11.69 -28.77
CA VAL A 255 11.86 12.39 -27.63
C VAL A 255 10.78 12.96 -26.69
N GLN A 256 9.76 13.61 -27.23
CA GLN A 256 8.67 14.16 -26.42
C GLN A 256 7.91 13.06 -25.67
N LEU A 257 7.65 11.92 -26.33
CA LEU A 257 7.00 10.78 -25.69
C LEU A 257 7.86 10.18 -24.56
N GLN A 258 9.16 10.04 -24.77
CA GLN A 258 10.09 9.55 -23.76
C GLN A 258 10.15 10.50 -22.54
N LYS A 259 10.18 11.81 -22.76
CA LYS A 259 10.15 12.81 -21.67
C LYS A 259 8.86 12.72 -20.85
N GLN A 260 7.71 12.56 -21.52
CA GLN A 260 6.42 12.36 -20.84
C GLN A 260 6.40 11.08 -20.00
N LEU A 261 6.88 9.98 -20.59
CA LEU A 261 7.00 8.71 -19.87
C LEU A 261 7.91 8.88 -18.65
N SER A 262 9.04 9.56 -18.77
CA SER A 262 9.96 9.81 -17.65
C SER A 262 9.38 10.67 -16.53
N THR A 263 8.75 11.80 -16.83
CA THR A 263 8.14 12.66 -15.80
C THR A 263 7.12 11.90 -14.98
N ALA A 264 6.34 11.08 -15.66
CA ALA A 264 5.42 10.20 -14.99
C ALA A 264 6.08 9.14 -14.09
N MET A 265 7.20 8.57 -14.53
CA MET A 265 7.94 7.64 -13.69
C MET A 265 8.46 8.32 -12.43
N PHE A 266 8.82 9.61 -12.52
CA PHE A 266 9.23 10.36 -11.35
C PHE A 266 8.06 10.59 -10.39
N LEU A 267 6.88 10.95 -10.91
CA LEU A 267 5.65 11.08 -10.10
C LEU A 267 5.26 9.76 -9.44
N GLN A 268 5.33 8.64 -10.18
CA GLN A 268 5.09 7.30 -9.65
C GLN A 268 6.11 6.86 -8.59
N ALA A 269 7.36 7.35 -8.64
CA ALA A 269 8.35 7.10 -7.58
C ALA A 269 8.10 7.96 -6.35
N ALA A 270 7.71 9.22 -6.56
CA ALA A 270 7.51 10.19 -5.49
C ALA A 270 6.28 9.83 -4.64
N LEU A 271 5.21 9.37 -5.29
CA LEU A 271 3.93 9.14 -4.63
C LEU A 271 4.01 8.09 -3.49
N PRO A 272 4.61 6.90 -3.68
CA PRO A 272 4.84 5.94 -2.60
C PRO A 272 5.70 6.48 -1.45
N MET A 273 6.57 7.47 -1.67
CA MET A 273 7.35 8.05 -0.55
C MET A 273 6.44 8.79 0.43
N PHE A 274 5.43 9.52 -0.05
CA PHE A 274 4.53 10.30 0.80
C PHE A 274 3.41 9.47 1.42
N ILE A 275 3.03 8.37 0.78
CA ILE A 275 1.87 7.58 1.20
C ILE A 275 2.26 6.27 1.88
N SER A 276 3.47 5.77 1.64
CA SER A 276 3.99 4.56 2.30
C SER A 276 5.14 4.87 3.25
N VAL A 277 6.31 5.30 2.73
CA VAL A 277 7.52 5.44 3.55
C VAL A 277 7.40 6.52 4.61
N GLY A 278 6.85 7.68 4.26
CA GLY A 278 6.64 8.79 5.19
C GLY A 278 5.80 8.36 6.39
N PRO A 279 4.57 7.85 6.18
CA PRO A 279 3.73 7.31 7.26
C PRO A 279 4.41 6.21 8.08
N SER A 280 5.09 5.25 7.44
CA SER A 280 5.84 4.21 8.16
C SER A 280 6.94 4.79 9.05
N THR A 281 7.67 5.79 8.54
CA THR A 281 8.76 6.45 9.28
C THR A 281 8.22 7.21 10.48
N VAL A 282 7.09 7.90 10.33
CA VAL A 282 6.40 8.58 11.43
C VAL A 282 5.99 7.58 12.51
N THR A 283 5.37 6.45 12.17
CA THR A 283 5.01 5.41 13.14
C THR A 283 6.24 4.83 13.85
N ILE A 284 7.33 4.57 13.12
CA ILE A 284 8.57 4.07 13.73
C ILE A 284 9.16 5.10 14.70
N ILE A 285 9.17 6.38 14.33
CA ILE A 285 9.63 7.47 15.22
C ILE A 285 8.75 7.51 16.48
N GLN A 286 7.43 7.46 16.35
CA GLN A 286 6.52 7.41 17.49
C GLN A 286 6.86 6.25 18.44
N MET A 287 7.03 5.05 17.87
CA MET A 287 7.33 3.85 18.65
C MET A 287 8.72 3.89 19.29
N VAL A 288 9.74 4.43 18.61
CA VAL A 288 11.13 4.51 19.13
C VAL A 288 11.27 5.56 20.23
N PHE A 289 10.64 6.72 20.06
CA PHE A 289 10.75 7.85 20.99
C PHE A 289 9.62 7.91 22.01
N ASP A 290 8.75 6.90 22.04
CA ASP A 290 7.59 6.81 22.93
C ASP A 290 6.64 8.02 22.82
N LEU A 291 6.33 8.41 21.59
CA LEU A 291 5.43 9.53 21.31
C LEU A 291 4.01 9.00 21.12
N ASP A 292 3.12 9.33 22.06
CA ASP A 292 1.69 9.08 21.92
C ASP A 292 1.03 10.23 21.14
N TRP A 293 0.89 10.06 19.83
CA TRP A 293 0.12 10.97 18.97
C TRP A 293 -1.25 10.38 18.60
N ASP A 294 -1.72 9.40 19.36
CA ASP A 294 -3.05 8.80 19.31
C ASP A 294 -3.56 8.59 17.86
N ILE A 295 -4.55 9.39 17.45
CA ILE A 295 -5.25 9.37 16.15
C ILE A 295 -4.29 9.52 14.94
N LEU A 296 -3.15 10.19 15.10
CA LEU A 296 -2.23 10.39 13.99
C LEU A 296 -1.70 9.06 13.44
N THR A 297 -1.47 8.07 14.31
CA THR A 297 -1.04 6.73 13.89
C THR A 297 -2.09 6.07 13.00
N LEU A 298 -3.36 6.17 13.39
CA LEU A 298 -4.49 5.66 12.62
C LEU A 298 -4.59 6.33 11.24
N VAL A 299 -4.45 7.66 11.19
CA VAL A 299 -4.45 8.41 9.92
C VAL A 299 -3.29 7.95 9.02
N MET A 300 -2.09 7.79 9.57
CA MET A 300 -0.91 7.33 8.82
C MET A 300 -1.13 5.94 8.21
N PHE A 301 -1.75 5.00 8.94
CA PHE A 301 -2.07 3.67 8.39
C PHE A 301 -3.18 3.71 7.33
N ASN A 302 -4.18 4.58 7.50
CA ASN A 302 -5.24 4.75 6.51
C ASN A 302 -4.67 5.20 5.15
N LEU A 303 -3.63 6.04 5.13
CA LEU A 303 -3.01 6.48 3.88
C LEU A 303 -2.54 5.32 3.00
N TYR A 304 -2.14 4.18 3.57
CA TYR A 304 -1.71 3.02 2.77
C TYR A 304 -2.81 2.53 1.82
N ALA A 305 -4.10 2.65 2.17
CA ALA A 305 -5.20 2.22 1.31
C ALA A 305 -5.28 3.01 -0.01
N LEU A 306 -4.63 4.18 -0.12
CA LEU A 306 -4.54 4.96 -1.35
C LEU A 306 -3.52 4.43 -2.36
N ILE A 307 -2.62 3.53 -1.95
CA ILE A 307 -1.53 3.04 -2.81
C ILE A 307 -2.05 2.49 -4.15
N PRO A 308 -3.01 1.55 -4.20
CA PRO A 308 -3.49 0.99 -5.48
C PRO A 308 -4.24 2.01 -6.34
N VAL A 309 -5.05 2.86 -5.69
CA VAL A 309 -5.82 3.93 -6.36
C VAL A 309 -4.85 4.84 -7.11
N LEU A 310 -3.83 5.32 -6.39
CA LEU A 310 -2.91 6.29 -6.93
C LEU A 310 -1.91 5.69 -7.90
N ASN A 311 -1.47 4.45 -7.71
CA ASN A 311 -0.62 3.74 -8.67
C ASN A 311 -1.35 3.54 -10.01
N SER A 312 -2.58 3.04 -9.97
CA SER A 312 -3.40 2.82 -11.17
C SER A 312 -3.78 4.12 -11.86
N LEU A 313 -4.26 5.12 -11.10
CA LEU A 313 -4.62 6.43 -11.63
C LEU A 313 -3.42 7.14 -12.28
N SER A 314 -2.26 7.13 -11.59
CA SER A 314 -1.04 7.71 -12.14
C SER A 314 -0.66 7.02 -13.45
N THR A 315 -0.69 5.68 -13.50
CA THR A 315 -0.38 4.93 -14.73
C THR A 315 -1.31 5.30 -15.89
N ILE A 316 -2.61 5.39 -15.64
CA ILE A 316 -3.61 5.77 -16.63
C ILE A 316 -3.38 7.19 -17.16
N MET A 317 -3.18 8.16 -16.27
CA MET A 317 -3.01 9.58 -16.63
C MET A 317 -1.74 9.84 -17.44
N VAL A 318 -0.72 9.02 -17.18
CA VAL A 318 0.61 9.11 -17.76
C VAL A 318 0.66 8.50 -19.15
N ILE A 319 0.11 7.29 -19.30
CA ILE A 319 0.25 6.53 -20.53
C ILE A 319 -0.73 7.11 -21.53
N ARG A 320 -0.20 7.90 -22.47
CA ARG A 320 -0.98 8.67 -23.44
C ARG A 320 -2.10 7.87 -24.13
N PRO A 321 -1.87 6.65 -24.68
CA PRO A 321 -2.96 5.85 -25.27
C PRO A 321 -4.09 5.50 -24.31
N PHE A 322 -3.80 5.34 -23.01
CA PHE A 322 -4.79 5.03 -21.99
C PHE A 322 -5.62 6.26 -21.65
N ARG A 323 -4.95 7.39 -21.44
CA ARG A 323 -5.59 8.68 -21.20
C ARG A 323 -6.48 9.13 -22.38
N GLU A 324 -5.97 9.03 -23.61
CA GLU A 324 -6.73 9.41 -24.81
C GLU A 324 -7.98 8.56 -24.99
N GLU A 325 -7.93 7.27 -24.66
CA GLU A 325 -9.10 6.38 -24.71
C GLU A 325 -10.19 6.80 -23.70
N ILE A 326 -9.80 7.11 -22.46
CA ILE A 326 -10.74 7.52 -21.41
C ILE A 326 -11.31 8.90 -21.69
N ILE A 327 -10.44 9.91 -21.89
CA ILE A 327 -10.84 11.29 -22.14
C ILE A 327 -11.64 11.38 -23.45
N GLY A 328 -11.22 10.67 -24.50
CA GLY A 328 -11.92 10.65 -25.78
C GLY A 328 -13.34 10.13 -25.67
N LYS A 329 -13.58 9.09 -24.86
CA LYS A 329 -14.94 8.56 -24.60
C LYS A 329 -15.79 9.50 -23.76
N ILE A 330 -15.21 10.16 -22.75
CA ILE A 330 -15.92 11.11 -21.90
C ILE A 330 -16.31 12.36 -22.71
N LEU A 331 -15.37 12.93 -23.48
CA LEU A 331 -15.62 14.17 -24.23
C LEU A 331 -16.47 13.97 -25.49
N ARG A 332 -16.32 12.86 -26.23
CA ARG A 332 -17.13 12.61 -27.45
C ARG A 332 -18.61 12.34 -27.16
N LYS A 333 -18.94 11.85 -25.96
CA LYS A 333 -20.33 11.59 -25.57
C LYS A 333 -21.16 12.88 -25.51
N ASN A 334 -20.53 14.05 -25.40
CA ASN A 334 -21.22 15.33 -25.34
C ASN A 334 -21.48 15.97 -26.72
N THR A 335 -20.81 15.53 -27.79
CA THR A 335 -20.96 16.16 -29.12
C THR A 335 -22.11 15.55 -29.94
N THR A 336 -22.55 14.33 -29.63
CA THR A 336 -23.60 13.64 -30.40
C THR A 336 -25.03 13.94 -29.94
N PHE A 337 -25.22 14.68 -28.83
CA PHE A 337 -26.56 15.02 -28.31
C PHE A 337 -27.13 16.32 -28.90
N SER A 338 -26.37 17.06 -29.72
CA SER A 338 -26.76 18.40 -30.22
C SER A 338 -27.18 18.44 -31.70
N MET A 339 -27.39 17.31 -32.40
CA MET A 339 -27.77 17.31 -33.83
C MET A 339 -29.18 16.77 -34.14
N THR A 340 -30.03 16.48 -33.14
CA THR A 340 -31.38 15.93 -33.38
C THR A 340 -32.52 16.93 -33.16
N GLY A 341 -32.24 18.23 -33.03
CA GLY A 341 -33.22 19.25 -32.62
C GLY A 341 -33.54 20.36 -33.63
N SER A 342 -33.30 20.17 -34.92
CA SER A 342 -33.63 21.19 -35.93
C SER A 342 -33.93 20.56 -37.29
N ASN A 343 -35.15 20.03 -37.44
CA ASN A 343 -35.83 19.87 -38.72
C ASN A 343 -37.33 19.61 -38.47
N THR A 344 -37.98 20.59 -37.85
CA THR A 344 -39.42 20.80 -37.94
C THR A 344 -39.66 22.30 -38.04
N MET A 345 -39.51 22.84 -39.25
CA MET A 345 -40.38 23.86 -39.84
C MET A 345 -40.10 23.97 -41.33
#